data_AF-A0A292YGU9-F1
#
_entry.id   AF-A0A292YGU9-F1
#
_cell.length_a   1.000
_cell.length_b   1.000
_cell.length_c   1.000
_cell.angle_alpha   90.00
_cell.angle_beta   90.00
_cell.angle_gamma   90.00
#
_symmetry.space_group_name_H-M   'P 1'
#
loop_
_entity.id
_entity.type
_entity.pdbx_description
1 polymer ?
#
loop_
_entity_poly.entity_id
_entity_poly.type
_entity_poly.pdbx_seq_one_letter_code
_entity_poly.pdbx_strand_id
1 'polypeptide(L)'
;MELFKPAFKLWFHIAGIMSIIIFMMFLLFLDLMMYFRMFMYVKFIFISEFIVTIIISFFVVNKYFEVFNIKINEKNKIKKYFKIYFGILWRALLILIPIISFIAITYKGSVESRIWTIIIEIMAGFPAIWWYLKSNKKKSVS
;
A
#
# COMPACT_ATOMS: atom_id res chain seq x y z
N MET A 1 14.36 18.97 1.79
CA MET A 1 13.01 19.39 1.39
C MET A 1 12.68 19.01 -0.07
N GLU A 2 13.66 18.95 -0.97
CA GLU A 2 13.47 18.69 -2.42
C GLU A 2 12.66 17.44 -2.80
N LEU A 3 12.74 16.35 -2.03
CA LEU A 3 12.02 15.09 -2.33
C LEU A 3 10.64 14.97 -1.66
N PHE A 4 10.27 15.92 -0.79
CA PHE A 4 8.99 15.83 -0.06
C PHE A 4 7.79 16.00 -1.00
N LYS A 5 7.76 17.08 -1.79
CA LYS A 5 6.69 17.36 -2.77
C LYS A 5 6.48 16.22 -3.77
N PRO A 6 7.53 15.68 -4.45
CA PRO A 6 7.33 14.57 -5.39
C PRO A 6 6.90 13.28 -4.68
N ALA A 7 7.43 12.97 -3.49
CA ALA A 7 7.00 11.81 -2.71
C ALA A 7 5.52 11.91 -2.31
N PHE A 8 5.09 13.10 -1.87
CA PHE A 8 3.71 13.34 -1.45
C PHE A 8 2.76 13.24 -2.63
N LYS A 9 3.10 13.85 -3.77
CA LYS A 9 2.28 13.77 -4.98
C LYS A 9 2.15 12.32 -5.46
N LEU A 10 3.25 11.57 -5.48
CA LEU A 10 3.27 10.16 -5.83
C LEU A 10 2.41 9.32 -4.88
N TRP A 11 2.59 9.50 -3.57
CA TRP A 11 1.75 8.86 -2.55
C TRP A 11 0.28 9.20 -2.72
N PHE A 12 -0.07 10.48 -2.92
CA PHE A 12 -1.45 10.94 -3.03
C PHE A 12 -2.17 10.30 -4.22
N HIS A 13 -1.52 10.19 -5.38
CA HIS A 13 -2.10 9.51 -6.54
C HIS A 13 -2.26 8.00 -6.32
N ILE A 14 -1.26 7.35 -5.73
CA ILE A 14 -1.34 5.92 -5.41
C ILE A 14 -2.46 5.67 -4.39
N ALA A 15 -2.47 6.41 -3.29
CA ALA A 15 -3.45 6.30 -2.21
C ALA A 15 -4.86 6.56 -2.74
N GLY A 16 -5.08 7.63 -3.52
CA GLY A 16 -6.39 7.94 -4.08
C GLY A 16 -6.93 6.83 -4.98
N ILE A 17 -6.11 6.28 -5.87
CA ILE A 17 -6.52 5.17 -6.74
C ILE A 17 -6.75 3.89 -5.94
N MET A 18 -5.88 3.57 -4.97
CA MET A 18 -6.04 2.39 -4.14
C MET A 18 -7.28 2.49 -3.24
N SER A 19 -7.62 3.66 -2.72
CA SER A 19 -8.87 3.87 -1.95
C SER A 19 -10.10 3.58 -2.80
N ILE A 20 -10.12 3.98 -4.08
CA ILE A 20 -11.22 3.67 -5.00
C ILE A 20 -11.30 2.15 -5.23
N ILE A 21 -10.17 1.48 -5.49
CA ILE A 21 -10.13 0.03 -5.70
C ILE A 21 -10.62 -0.72 -4.46
N ILE A 22 -10.11 -0.37 -3.27
CA ILE A 22 -10.52 -1.01 -2.01
C ILE A 22 -12.02 -0.80 -1.77
N PHE A 23 -12.54 0.40 -2.03
CA PHE A 23 -13.97 0.67 -1.91
C PHE A 23 -14.79 -0.18 -2.89
N MET A 24 -14.38 -0.28 -4.16
CA MET A 24 -15.05 -1.16 -5.14
C MET A 24 -15.00 -2.64 -4.75
N MET A 25 -13.85 -3.12 -4.25
CA MET A 25 -13.72 -4.49 -3.74
C MET A 25 -14.61 -4.72 -2.52
N PHE A 26 -14.75 -3.73 -1.64
CA PHE A 26 -15.67 -3.83 -0.49
C PHE A 26 -17.14 -3.88 -0.92
N LEU A 27 -17.53 -3.13 -1.95
CA LEU A 27 -18.88 -3.25 -2.52
C LEU A 27 -19.11 -4.64 -3.14
N LEU A 28 -18.12 -5.16 -3.88
CA LEU A 28 -18.17 -6.51 -4.42
C LEU A 28 -18.32 -7.56 -3.31
N PHE A 29 -17.55 -7.43 -2.23
CA PHE A 29 -17.63 -8.29 -1.06
C PHE A 29 -19.05 -8.30 -0.49
N LEU A 30 -19.62 -7.11 -0.27
CA LEU A 30 -20.98 -6.96 0.25
C LEU A 30 -22.01 -7.61 -0.68
N ASP A 31 -21.86 -7.44 -1.99
CA ASP A 31 -22.76 -8.05 -2.97
C ASP A 31 -22.67 -9.58 -2.96
N LEU A 32 -21.47 -10.14 -2.92
CA LEU A 32 -21.23 -11.59 -2.81
C LEU A 32 -21.81 -12.17 -1.51
N MET A 33 -21.75 -11.41 -0.43
CA MET A 33 -22.28 -11.80 0.87
C MET A 33 -23.80 -11.74 0.93
N MET A 34 -24.41 -10.63 0.50
CA MET A 34 -25.84 -10.39 0.64
C MET A 34 -26.68 -11.09 -0.44
N TYR A 35 -26.27 -10.99 -1.70
CA TYR A 35 -27.08 -11.50 -2.82
C TYR A 35 -26.86 -13.00 -3.06
N PHE A 36 -25.62 -13.46 -3.00
CA PHE A 36 -25.29 -14.87 -3.29
C PHE A 36 -25.33 -15.77 -2.05
N ARG A 37 -25.63 -15.20 -0.86
CA ARG A 37 -25.71 -15.91 0.42
C ARG A 37 -24.48 -16.77 0.73
N MET A 38 -23.30 -16.37 0.26
CA MET A 38 -22.05 -17.12 0.43
C MET A 38 -21.42 -16.95 1.82
N PHE A 39 -22.25 -16.86 2.87
CA PHE A 39 -21.82 -16.65 4.26
C PHE A 39 -20.85 -17.73 4.76
N MET A 40 -20.96 -18.96 4.25
CA MET A 40 -20.05 -20.05 4.61
C MET A 40 -18.64 -19.87 4.01
N TYR A 41 -18.49 -19.04 2.98
CA TYR A 41 -17.23 -18.81 2.26
C TYR A 41 -16.59 -17.45 2.54
N VAL A 42 -17.08 -16.69 3.53
CA VAL A 42 -16.58 -15.35 3.91
C VAL A 42 -15.06 -15.30 3.93
N LYS A 43 -14.42 -16.26 4.60
CA LYS A 43 -12.96 -16.31 4.73
C LYS A 43 -12.27 -16.45 3.38
N PHE A 44 -12.77 -17.33 2.52
CA PHE A 44 -12.20 -17.58 1.20
C PHE A 44 -12.38 -16.37 0.29
N ILE A 45 -13.58 -15.78 0.25
CA ILE A 45 -13.88 -14.60 -0.55
C ILE A 45 -12.99 -13.43 -0.12
N PHE A 46 -12.90 -13.18 1.19
CA PHE A 46 -12.05 -12.11 1.73
C PHE A 46 -10.57 -12.31 1.36
N ILE A 47 -10.04 -13.53 1.50
CA ILE A 47 -8.65 -13.84 1.13
C ILE A 47 -8.43 -13.64 -0.38
N SER A 48 -9.38 -14.10 -1.21
CA SER A 48 -9.30 -13.95 -2.67
C SER A 48 -9.29 -12.48 -3.09
N GLU A 49 -10.20 -11.66 -2.57
CA GLU A 49 -10.24 -10.22 -2.83
C GLU A 49 -8.97 -9.51 -2.33
N PHE A 50 -8.45 -9.92 -1.19
CA PHE A 50 -7.20 -9.40 -0.65
C PHE A 50 -6.01 -9.71 -1.58
N ILE A 51 -5.91 -10.93 -2.11
CA ILE A 51 -4.89 -11.31 -3.10
C ILE A 51 -5.02 -10.48 -4.37
N VAL A 52 -6.24 -10.32 -4.88
CA VAL A 52 -6.51 -9.49 -6.07
C VAL A 52 -6.09 -8.04 -5.81
N THR A 53 -6.39 -7.49 -4.63
CA THR A 53 -5.98 -6.14 -4.24
C THR A 53 -4.47 -5.98 -4.18
N ILE A 54 -3.73 -6.99 -3.68
CA ILE A 54 -2.25 -7.00 -3.69
C ILE A 54 -1.71 -6.99 -5.12
N ILE A 55 -2.29 -7.79 -6.02
CA ILE A 55 -1.85 -7.84 -7.42
C ILE A 55 -2.09 -6.47 -8.08
N ILE A 56 -3.26 -5.87 -7.88
CA ILE A 56 -3.57 -4.55 -8.42
C ILE A 56 -2.63 -3.49 -7.85
N SER A 57 -2.37 -3.51 -6.54
CA SER A 57 -1.48 -2.53 -5.90
C SER A 57 -0.06 -2.60 -6.46
N PHE A 58 0.43 -3.81 -6.77
CA PHE A 58 1.71 -4.01 -7.43
C PHE A 58 1.78 -3.26 -8.77
N PHE A 59 0.74 -3.35 -9.60
CA PHE A 59 0.70 -2.63 -10.88
C PHE A 59 0.52 -1.13 -10.71
N VAL A 60 -0.36 -0.69 -9.80
CA VAL A 60 -0.63 0.73 -9.56
C VAL A 60 0.61 1.47 -9.08
N VAL A 61 1.30 0.92 -8.07
CA VAL A 61 2.55 1.50 -7.55
C VAL A 61 3.56 1.66 -8.67
N ASN A 62 3.82 0.61 -9.44
CA ASN A 62 4.81 0.66 -10.51
C ASN A 62 4.44 1.64 -11.62
N LYS A 63 3.18 1.65 -12.07
CA LYS A 63 2.68 2.60 -13.08
C LYS A 63 2.94 4.05 -12.65
N TYR A 64 2.60 4.40 -11.41
CA TYR A 64 2.83 5.76 -10.93
C TYR A 64 4.31 6.07 -10.72
N PHE A 65 5.14 5.12 -10.30
CA PHE A 65 6.60 5.34 -10.28
C PHE A 65 7.19 5.64 -11.66
N GLU A 66 6.63 5.06 -12.73
CA GLU A 66 7.02 5.36 -14.12
C GLU A 66 6.53 6.74 -14.58
N VAL A 67 5.27 7.08 -14.31
CA VAL A 67 4.69 8.41 -14.64
C VAL A 67 5.49 9.54 -14.00
N PHE A 68 6.02 9.32 -12.79
CA PHE A 68 6.85 10.29 -12.07
C PHE A 68 8.34 10.22 -12.44
N ASN A 69 8.71 9.50 -13.51
CA ASN A 69 10.06 9.42 -14.08
C ASN A 69 11.17 9.01 -13.10
N ILE A 70 10.86 8.13 -12.16
CA ILE A 70 11.87 7.64 -11.20
C ILE A 70 12.73 6.58 -11.92
N LYS A 71 13.92 7.00 -12.35
CA LYS A 71 14.89 6.14 -13.04
C LYS A 71 15.50 5.14 -12.05
N ILE A 72 15.15 3.86 -12.24
CA ILE A 72 15.88 2.74 -11.62
C ILE A 72 16.66 2.07 -12.73
N ASN A 73 17.96 1.94 -12.52
CA ASN A 73 18.91 1.43 -13.48
C ASN A 73 18.84 -0.12 -13.53
N GLU A 74 17.71 -0.67 -13.95
CA GLU A 74 17.53 -2.11 -14.18
C GLU A 74 17.10 -2.36 -15.63
N LYS A 75 17.84 -3.21 -16.36
CA LYS A 75 17.50 -3.58 -17.74
C LYS A 75 16.21 -4.41 -17.83
N ASN A 76 15.90 -5.20 -16.80
CA ASN A 76 14.70 -6.04 -16.77
C ASN A 76 13.54 -5.32 -16.05
N LYS A 77 12.46 -5.02 -16.77
CA LYS A 77 11.27 -4.33 -16.27
C LYS A 77 10.62 -5.05 -15.09
N ILE A 78 10.53 -6.38 -15.12
CA ILE A 78 9.90 -7.16 -14.05
C ILE A 78 10.72 -7.02 -12.76
N LYS A 79 12.04 -7.23 -12.83
CA LYS A 79 12.92 -7.07 -11.65
C LYS A 79 12.86 -5.65 -11.08
N LYS A 80 12.81 -4.63 -11.94
CA LYS A 80 12.60 -3.23 -11.53
C LYS A 80 11.31 -3.09 -10.72
N TYR A 81 10.21 -3.69 -11.19
CA TYR A 81 8.90 -3.56 -10.54
C TYR A 81 8.87 -4.22 -9.16
N PHE A 82 9.43 -5.42 -9.06
CA PHE A 82 9.60 -6.11 -7.78
C PHE A 82 10.43 -5.28 -6.80
N LYS A 83 11.52 -4.68 -7.26
CA LYS A 83 12.41 -3.88 -6.42
C LYS A 83 11.77 -2.59 -5.91
N ILE A 84 10.95 -1.92 -6.72
CA ILE A 84 10.14 -0.76 -6.28
C ILE A 84 9.16 -1.23 -5.21
N TYR A 85 8.32 -2.19 -5.57
CA TYR A 85 7.20 -2.61 -4.74
C TYR A 85 7.68 -3.14 -3.38
N PHE A 86 8.57 -4.13 -3.38
CA PHE A 86 9.13 -4.68 -2.14
C PHE A 86 9.98 -3.66 -1.37
N GLY A 87 10.66 -2.75 -2.07
CA GLY A 87 11.42 -1.68 -1.43
C GLY A 87 10.54 -0.75 -0.61
N ILE A 88 9.37 -0.39 -1.12
CA ILE A 88 8.39 0.44 -0.41
C ILE A 88 7.71 -0.39 0.68
N LEU A 89 7.27 -1.61 0.36
CA LEU A 89 6.58 -2.51 1.28
C LEU A 89 7.39 -2.74 2.56
N TRP A 90 8.67 -3.11 2.44
CA TRP A 90 9.52 -3.33 3.61
C TRP A 90 9.67 -2.09 4.48
N ARG A 91 9.79 -0.91 3.87
CA ARG A 91 9.86 0.36 4.61
C ARG A 91 8.54 0.67 5.31
N ALA A 92 7.41 0.43 4.64
CA ALA A 92 6.09 0.61 5.23
C ALA A 92 5.90 -0.34 6.43
N LEU A 93 6.26 -1.62 6.29
CA LEU A 93 6.19 -2.61 7.37
C LEU A 93 7.04 -2.22 8.58
N LEU A 94 8.27 -1.75 8.36
CA LEU A 94 9.14 -1.29 9.45
C LEU A 94 8.55 -0.11 10.22
N ILE A 95 7.79 0.77 9.56
CA ILE A 95 7.09 1.88 10.19
C ILE A 95 5.80 1.40 10.87
N LEU A 96 5.05 0.51 10.22
CA LEU A 96 3.71 0.09 10.65
C LEU A 96 3.74 -0.85 11.85
N ILE A 97 4.58 -1.87 11.83
CA ILE A 97 4.61 -2.91 12.88
C ILE A 97 4.67 -2.31 14.30
N PRO A 98 5.61 -1.40 14.63
CA PRO A 98 5.66 -0.85 15.99
C PRO A 98 4.43 -0.01 16.34
N ILE A 99 3.90 0.76 15.38
CA ILE A 99 2.75 1.64 15.63
C ILE A 99 1.47 0.82 15.84
N ILE A 100 1.22 -0.19 15.00
CA ILE A 100 0.08 -1.09 15.15
C ILE A 100 0.18 -1.89 16.44
N SER A 101 1.38 -2.35 16.80
CA SER A 101 1.61 -3.08 18.06
C SER A 101 1.27 -2.21 19.27
N PHE A 102 1.70 -0.95 19.26
CA PHE A 102 1.36 0.01 20.30
C PHE A 102 -0.17 0.23 20.39
N ILE A 103 -0.84 0.48 19.27
CA ILE A 103 -2.29 0.70 19.22
C ILE A 103 -3.08 -0.53 19.68
N ALA A 104 -2.64 -1.73 19.31
CA ALA A 104 -3.28 -2.98 19.72
C ALA A 104 -3.19 -3.16 21.24
N ILE A 105 -2.04 -2.84 21.85
CA ILE A 105 -1.83 -2.90 23.30
C ILE A 105 -2.70 -1.85 24.02
N THR A 106 -2.72 -0.62 23.54
CA THR A 106 -3.45 0.49 24.19
C THR A 106 -4.96 0.31 24.12
N TYR A 107 -5.50 -0.05 22.95
CA TYR A 107 -6.95 -0.06 22.70
C TYR A 107 -7.56 -1.47 22.74
N LYS A 108 -6.76 -2.50 23.07
CA LYS A 108 -7.19 -3.91 23.25
C LYS A 108 -8.06 -4.45 22.11
N GLY A 109 -7.81 -4.02 20.88
CA GLY A 109 -8.55 -4.47 19.69
C GLY A 109 -9.98 -3.93 19.54
N SER A 110 -10.31 -2.81 20.21
CA SER A 110 -11.58 -2.10 20.05
C SER A 110 -11.83 -1.67 18.60
N VAL A 111 -13.08 -1.27 18.29
CA VAL A 111 -13.41 -0.72 16.96
C VAL A 111 -12.56 0.51 16.64
N GLU A 112 -12.30 1.36 17.64
CA GLU A 112 -11.41 2.52 17.50
C GLU A 112 -9.98 2.09 17.12
N SER A 113 -9.44 1.05 17.76
CA SER A 113 -8.13 0.46 17.42
C SER A 113 -8.02 0.10 15.94
N ARG A 114 -9.10 -0.48 15.38
CA ARG A 114 -9.15 -0.90 13.97
C ARG A 114 -9.21 0.29 13.02
N ILE A 115 -10.00 1.30 13.34
CA ILE A 115 -10.08 2.55 12.56
C ILE A 115 -8.71 3.24 12.53
N TRP A 116 -8.06 3.38 13.68
CA TRP A 116 -6.72 3.95 13.78
C TRP A 116 -5.69 3.17 12.98
N THR A 117 -5.75 1.85 13.02
CA THR A 117 -4.87 0.98 12.24
C THR A 117 -5.00 1.25 10.73
N ILE A 118 -6.23 1.34 10.21
CA ILE A 118 -6.47 1.63 8.78
C ILE A 118 -5.91 3.00 8.38
N ILE A 119 -6.16 4.03 9.18
CA ILE A 119 -5.67 5.39 8.90
C ILE A 119 -4.14 5.39 8.82
N ILE A 120 -3.49 4.71 9.77
CA ILE A 120 -2.03 4.68 9.85
C ILE A 120 -1.42 3.85 8.73
N GLU A 121 -2.06 2.75 8.31
CA GLU A 121 -1.65 1.98 7.13
C GLU A 121 -1.59 2.85 5.87
N ILE A 122 -2.62 3.67 5.63
CA ILE A 122 -2.65 4.59 4.49
C ILE A 122 -1.55 5.67 4.64
N MET A 123 -1.41 6.22 5.84
CA MET A 123 -0.42 7.28 6.11
C MET A 123 1.02 6.77 6.02
N ALA A 124 1.30 5.53 6.41
CA ALA A 124 2.64 4.93 6.39
C ALA A 124 3.19 4.73 4.96
N GLY A 125 2.32 4.70 3.95
CA GLY A 125 2.73 4.70 2.55
C GLY A 125 3.57 5.92 2.18
N PHE A 126 3.26 7.10 2.72
CA PHE A 126 3.99 8.33 2.43
C PHE A 126 5.45 8.31 2.91
N PRO A 127 5.76 8.10 4.21
CA PRO A 127 7.13 8.04 4.70
C PRO A 127 7.92 6.88 4.06
N ALA A 128 7.26 5.76 3.73
CA ALA A 128 7.89 4.64 3.02
C ALA A 128 8.36 5.05 1.61
N ILE A 129 7.49 5.71 0.83
CA ILE A 129 7.82 6.23 -0.50
C ILE A 129 8.92 7.29 -0.40
N TRP A 130 8.79 8.24 0.53
CA TRP A 130 9.78 9.29 0.72
C TRP A 130 11.16 8.72 1.07
N TRP A 131 11.21 7.75 1.99
CA TRP A 131 12.45 7.08 2.35
C TRP A 131 13.04 6.30 1.17
N TYR A 132 12.21 5.61 0.39
CA TYR A 132 12.64 4.91 -0.82
C TYR A 132 13.33 5.88 -1.80
N LEU A 133 12.69 6.99 -2.13
CA LEU A 133 13.25 8.01 -3.03
C LEU A 133 14.54 8.62 -2.49
N LYS A 134 14.58 8.94 -1.20
CA LYS A 134 15.78 9.48 -0.53
C LYS A 134 16.95 8.50 -0.61
N SER A 135 16.69 7.21 -0.43
CA SER A 135 17.75 6.18 -0.50
C SER A 135 18.28 5.96 -1.91
N ASN A 136 17.44 6.08 -2.94
CA ASN A 136 17.88 5.94 -4.33
C ASN A 136 18.60 7.19 -4.86
N LYS A 137 18.21 8.40 -4.45
CA LYS A 137 18.95 9.63 -4.80
C LYS A 137 20.40 9.60 -4.28
N LYS A 138 20.63 9.03 -3.09
CA LYS A 138 21.99 8.86 -2.56
C LYS A 138 22.84 7.92 -3.41
N LYS A 139 22.25 6.83 -3.91
CA LYS A 139 22.95 5.83 -4.74
C LYS A 139 23.28 6.30 -6.15
N SER A 140 22.61 7.33 -6.67
CA SER A 140 22.91 7.88 -8.00
C SER A 140 24.03 8.92 -7.99
N VAL A 141 24.47 9.37 -6.81
CA VAL A 141 25.50 10.41 -6.63
C VAL A 141 26.82 9.81 -6.12
N SER A 142 26.80 8.55 -5.66
CA SER A 142 27.97 7.71 -5.36
C SER A 142 28.37 6.88 -6.55
#